data_AF-A0A8S0X3H3-F1
#
_entry.id   AF-A0A8S0X3H3-F1
#
_cell.length_a   1.000
_cell.length_b   1.000
_cell.length_c   1.000
_cell.angle_alpha   90.00
_cell.angle_beta   90.00
_cell.angle_gamma   90.00
#
_symmetry.space_group_name_H-M   'P 1'
#
loop_
_entity.id
_entity.type
_entity.pdbx_description
1 polymer ?
#
loop_
_entity_poly.entity_id
_entity_poly.type
_entity_poly.pdbx_seq_one_letter_code
_entity_poly.pdbx_strand_id
1 'polypeptide(L)'
;MSNIFDFTHGVWRHPYTFAPSSDELRDKIIRELGHVHGITGPPNAPMKNLYREMHYWHRYQELERNKSWIQQSYQRYRSFFACGLGLDPAKVQPELIPVEKGPMADLFRLARYTWQLPYSKGYGRRLRFLLWDRYHDKLMGLIGLQSPPIDLALRDNFYQIPRAQKVVLINQTMDAFVLGAVPPYNGFLGGKLAVMAAASRDVRLAYERKYRLTRSELRQELLPARLVAITTLSAFGRSSLYNRVSAGKTSRGQNHWLTFSLGQTSGWGTYHCSDTLYQELKDFVRAFHPELRVTGFGTGPKIKRTVITLALRALGLPSSLAQHGIPRELFIIPHISNLGDFLGGRRTEPAYNDLSFADLAAHWRNRYLLGLGSTPRYLARSEHWTHWDHDDLRRCLGLS
;
A
#
# COMPACT_ATOMS: atom_id res chain seq x y z
N MET A 1 -14.51 70.77 -20.71
CA MET A 1 -14.49 71.03 -19.27
C MET A 1 -14.22 69.70 -18.57
N SER A 2 -12.94 69.29 -18.40
CA SER A 2 -12.11 69.49 -17.19
C SER A 2 -12.74 68.82 -15.95
N ASN A 3 -12.16 67.89 -15.17
CA ASN A 3 -10.79 67.39 -14.89
C ASN A 3 -10.93 65.97 -14.27
N ILE A 4 -10.09 64.95 -14.54
CA ILE A 4 -8.80 64.57 -13.91
C ILE A 4 -8.86 64.33 -12.38
N PHE A 5 -8.76 63.03 -12.03
CA PHE A 5 -8.10 62.34 -10.89
C PHE A 5 -8.21 62.83 -9.43
N ASP A 6 -8.53 61.90 -8.52
CA ASP A 6 -7.71 61.68 -7.31
C ASP A 6 -7.71 60.20 -6.86
N PHE A 7 -6.54 59.71 -6.47
CA PHE A 7 -6.16 58.32 -6.22
C PHE A 7 -5.51 58.29 -4.83
N THR A 8 -6.21 57.94 -3.75
CA THR A 8 -5.53 57.62 -2.49
C THR A 8 -6.31 56.58 -1.67
N HIS A 9 -5.58 55.54 -1.25
CA HIS A 9 -5.98 54.47 -0.32
C HIS A 9 -6.87 53.36 -0.89
N GLY A 10 -6.21 52.44 -1.60
CA GLY A 10 -6.76 51.13 -1.94
C GLY A 10 -7.05 50.30 -0.68
N VAL A 11 -8.34 50.09 -0.42
CA VAL A 11 -8.83 48.95 0.38
C VAL A 11 -10.12 48.47 -0.27
N TRP A 12 -10.00 47.54 -1.23
CA TRP A 12 -11.14 46.71 -1.61
C TRP A 12 -11.28 45.58 -0.60
N ARG A 13 -12.19 45.74 0.37
CA ARG A 13 -12.69 44.65 1.21
C ARG A 13 -13.85 43.97 0.48
N HIS A 14 -13.72 42.67 0.24
CA HIS A 14 -14.85 41.75 -0.03
C HIS A 14 -14.52 40.37 0.61
N PRO A 15 -15.51 39.48 0.85
CA PRO A 15 -15.89 39.08 2.19
C PRO A 15 -16.04 37.55 2.24
N TYR A 16 -14.98 36.83 2.57
CA TYR A 16 -15.08 35.40 2.84
C TYR A 16 -14.19 35.05 4.03
N THR A 17 -14.85 34.68 5.13
CA THR A 17 -14.44 33.73 6.17
C THR A 17 -12.95 33.63 6.49
N PHE A 18 -12.57 34.13 7.68
CA PHE A 18 -11.31 33.91 8.41
C PHE A 18 -10.41 32.82 7.78
N ALA A 19 -9.49 33.23 6.90
CA ALA A 19 -8.26 32.46 6.73
C ALA A 19 -7.50 32.58 8.05
N PRO A 20 -6.94 31.49 8.62
CA PRO A 20 -6.03 31.62 9.75
C PRO A 20 -4.96 32.65 9.40
N SER A 21 -4.56 33.48 10.37
CA SER A 21 -3.42 34.36 10.12
C SER A 21 -2.24 33.50 9.64
N SER A 22 -1.41 34.01 8.73
CA SER A 22 -0.26 33.24 8.22
C SER A 22 0.59 32.65 9.36
N ASP A 23 0.60 33.31 10.51
CA ASP A 23 1.25 32.86 11.75
C ASP A 23 0.50 31.69 12.44
N GLU A 24 -0.83 31.73 12.55
CA GLU A 24 -1.62 30.60 13.08
C GLU A 24 -1.45 29.33 12.25
N LEU A 25 -1.47 29.45 10.92
CA LEU A 25 -1.25 28.32 10.02
C LEU A 25 0.19 27.80 10.13
N ARG A 26 1.17 28.70 10.26
CA ARG A 26 2.58 28.35 10.48
C ARG A 26 2.76 27.57 11.78
N ASP A 27 2.18 28.03 12.89
CA ASP A 27 2.24 27.36 14.20
C ASP A 27 1.56 25.99 14.17
N LYS A 28 0.43 25.87 13.47
CA LYS A 28 -0.24 24.59 13.26
C LYS A 28 0.59 23.62 12.43
N ILE A 29 1.25 24.09 11.37
CA ILE A 29 2.19 23.28 10.58
C ILE A 29 3.36 22.79 11.44
N ILE A 30 3.98 23.68 12.22
CA ILE A 30 5.10 23.32 13.10
C ILE A 30 4.65 22.29 14.14
N ARG A 31 3.47 22.47 14.73
CA ARG A 31 2.89 21.51 15.67
C ARG A 31 2.59 20.17 15.00
N GLU A 32 1.86 20.12 13.90
CA GLU A 32 1.47 18.84 13.30
C GLU A 32 2.60 18.13 12.52
N LEU A 33 3.45 18.87 11.81
CA LEU A 33 4.49 18.30 10.94
C LEU A 33 5.89 18.34 11.58
N GLY A 34 6.13 19.22 12.54
CA GLY A 34 7.44 19.39 13.20
C GLY A 34 7.81 18.25 14.14
N HIS A 35 6.83 17.52 14.68
CA HIS A 35 7.08 16.32 15.51
C HIS A 35 7.89 15.24 14.80
N VAL A 36 7.89 15.24 13.46
CA VAL A 36 8.57 14.21 12.68
C VAL A 36 10.05 14.53 12.43
N HIS A 37 10.51 15.72 12.83
CA HIS A 37 11.87 16.22 12.54
C HIS A 37 12.75 16.47 13.76
N GLY A 38 12.30 16.05 14.94
CA GLY A 38 13.16 15.91 16.12
C GLY A 38 12.39 16.12 17.42
N ILE A 39 12.49 15.13 18.31
CA ILE A 39 12.27 15.26 19.76
C ILE A 39 10.80 15.46 20.20
N THR A 40 10.11 14.34 20.49
CA THR A 40 9.17 14.13 21.62
C THR A 40 8.60 12.71 21.53
N GLY A 41 9.49 11.72 21.52
CA GLY A 41 9.19 10.36 21.95
C GLY A 41 10.27 9.98 22.96
N PRO A 42 9.98 9.18 24.00
CA PRO A 42 10.98 8.84 24.99
C PRO A 42 12.22 8.27 24.27
N PRO A 43 13.45 8.67 24.65
CA PRO A 43 14.68 8.44 23.88
C PRO A 43 15.00 6.98 23.48
N ASN A 44 14.19 6.01 23.89
CA ASN A 44 14.36 4.58 23.63
C ASN A 44 13.11 3.88 23.05
N ALA A 45 12.07 4.59 22.60
CA ALA A 45 10.93 3.94 21.95
C ALA A 45 11.32 3.41 20.56
N PRO A 46 11.10 2.11 20.23
CA PRO A 46 11.37 1.59 18.91
C PRO A 46 10.60 2.41 17.86
N MET A 47 11.26 2.87 16.79
CA MET A 47 10.67 3.62 15.66
C MET A 47 9.36 3.00 15.13
N LYS A 48 9.21 1.67 15.24
CA LYS A 48 8.00 0.93 14.87
C LYS A 48 6.78 1.27 15.73
N ASN A 49 6.95 1.59 17.00
CA ASN A 49 5.86 1.94 17.92
C ASN A 49 5.33 3.34 17.64
N LEU A 50 6.22 4.33 17.47
CA LEU A 50 5.84 5.68 17.03
C LEU A 50 5.05 5.65 15.70
N TYR A 51 5.49 4.81 14.76
CA TYR A 51 4.76 4.62 13.51
C TYR A 51 3.36 4.04 13.71
N ARG A 52 3.23 3.06 14.60
CA ARG A 52 1.93 2.46 14.92
C ARG A 52 0.99 3.49 15.52
N GLU A 53 1.48 4.37 16.39
CA GLU A 53 0.70 5.47 16.97
C GLU A 53 0.27 6.50 15.92
N MET A 54 1.15 6.88 14.99
CA MET A 54 0.78 7.78 13.89
C MET A 54 -0.35 7.20 13.03
N HIS A 55 -0.27 5.92 12.66
CA HIS A 55 -1.32 5.27 11.87
C HIS A 55 -2.56 4.94 12.68
N TYR A 56 -2.45 4.84 14.01
CA TYR A 56 -3.58 4.54 14.89
C TYR A 56 -4.68 5.58 14.74
N TRP A 57 -4.36 6.87 14.78
CA TRP A 57 -5.36 7.94 14.65
C TRP A 57 -6.03 7.96 13.28
N HIS A 58 -5.26 7.83 12.20
CA HIS A 58 -5.82 7.74 10.84
C HIS A 58 -6.72 6.52 10.68
N ARG A 59 -6.30 5.38 11.23
CA ARG A 59 -7.10 4.15 11.23
C ARG A 59 -8.38 4.33 12.04
N TYR A 60 -8.29 4.91 13.23
CA TYR A 60 -9.45 5.15 14.10
C TYR A 60 -10.49 6.03 13.41
N GLN A 61 -10.06 7.15 12.82
CA GLN A 61 -10.94 8.01 12.02
C GLN A 61 -11.58 7.26 10.84
N GLU A 62 -10.81 6.38 10.19
CA GLU A 62 -11.32 5.58 9.08
C GLU A 62 -12.37 4.55 9.54
N LEU A 63 -12.14 3.88 10.66
CA LEU A 63 -13.10 2.95 11.27
C LEU A 63 -14.38 3.68 11.67
N GLU A 64 -14.27 4.80 12.38
CA GLU A 64 -15.44 5.56 12.85
C GLU A 64 -16.27 6.09 11.67
N ARG A 65 -15.62 6.65 10.63
CA ARG A 65 -16.30 7.12 9.41
C ARG A 65 -17.06 6.00 8.68
N ASN A 66 -16.63 4.75 8.81
CA ASN A 66 -17.21 3.60 8.13
C ASN A 66 -17.98 2.65 9.07
N LYS A 67 -18.21 3.05 10.32
CA LYS A 67 -18.69 2.16 11.40
C LYS A 67 -20.00 1.45 11.07
N SER A 68 -20.98 2.17 10.55
CA SER A 68 -22.28 1.60 10.15
C SER A 68 -22.13 0.51 9.08
N TRP A 69 -21.33 0.78 8.04
CA TRP A 69 -21.03 -0.18 6.98
C TRP A 69 -20.25 -1.38 7.53
N ILE A 70 -19.28 -1.16 8.42
CA ILE A 70 -18.48 -2.23 9.05
C ILE A 70 -19.38 -3.12 9.90
N GLN A 71 -20.28 -2.57 10.72
CA GLN A 71 -21.23 -3.33 11.53
C GLN A 71 -22.12 -4.23 10.67
N GLN A 72 -22.73 -3.69 9.61
CA GLN A 72 -23.57 -4.45 8.70
C GLN A 72 -22.78 -5.55 7.97
N SER A 73 -21.59 -5.20 7.47
CA SER A 73 -20.72 -6.13 6.75
C SER A 73 -20.19 -7.24 7.67
N TYR A 74 -19.86 -6.91 8.92
CA TYR A 74 -19.43 -7.89 9.92
C TYR A 74 -20.52 -8.95 10.13
N GLN A 75 -21.78 -8.55 10.33
CA GLN A 75 -22.88 -9.52 10.50
C GLN A 75 -23.01 -10.46 9.30
N ARG A 76 -22.82 -9.93 8.09
CA ARG A 76 -22.94 -10.70 6.85
C ARG A 76 -21.76 -11.65 6.59
N TYR A 77 -20.55 -11.22 6.93
CA TYR A 77 -19.32 -11.87 6.46
C TYR A 77 -18.46 -12.48 7.56
N ARG A 78 -18.82 -12.33 8.85
CA ARG A 78 -18.05 -12.85 9.98
C ARG A 78 -17.75 -14.35 9.86
N SER A 79 -18.67 -15.14 9.30
CA SER A 79 -18.50 -16.60 9.14
C SER A 79 -17.29 -16.98 8.29
N PHE A 80 -16.83 -16.10 7.39
CA PHE A 80 -15.67 -16.33 6.54
C PHE A 80 -14.33 -16.05 7.25
N PHE A 81 -14.33 -15.47 8.44
CA PHE A 81 -13.12 -15.32 9.25
C PHE A 81 -12.98 -16.55 10.16
N ALA A 82 -11.78 -17.12 10.20
CA ALA A 82 -11.53 -18.30 11.02
C ALA A 82 -11.34 -17.93 12.50
N CYS A 83 -11.77 -18.83 13.38
CA CYS A 83 -11.33 -18.87 14.78
C CYS A 83 -10.20 -19.90 14.91
N GLY A 84 -9.25 -19.65 15.81
CA GLY A 84 -8.09 -20.51 16.03
C GLY A 84 -8.46 -21.94 16.41
N LEU A 85 -9.40 -22.12 17.33
CA LEU A 85 -9.87 -23.44 17.77
C LEU A 85 -10.55 -24.27 16.67
N GLY A 86 -11.16 -23.61 15.67
CA GLY A 86 -11.86 -24.28 14.57
C GLY A 86 -10.96 -24.60 13.37
N LEU A 87 -9.66 -24.35 13.49
CA LEU A 87 -8.72 -24.44 12.38
C LEU A 87 -7.72 -25.58 12.61
N ASP A 88 -7.67 -26.51 11.66
CA ASP A 88 -6.65 -27.55 11.59
C ASP A 88 -5.58 -27.13 10.56
N PRO A 89 -4.40 -26.63 11.00
CA PRO A 89 -3.36 -26.20 10.07
C PRO A 89 -2.93 -27.32 9.10
N ALA A 90 -3.00 -28.58 9.52
CA ALA A 90 -2.64 -29.70 8.67
C ALA A 90 -3.65 -29.93 7.54
N LYS A 91 -4.85 -29.35 7.57
CA LYS A 91 -5.85 -29.53 6.49
C LYS A 91 -6.04 -28.31 5.59
N VAL A 92 -5.35 -27.21 5.88
CA VAL A 92 -5.38 -25.98 5.07
C VAL A 92 -5.12 -26.26 3.60
N GLN A 93 -6.03 -25.83 2.73
CA GLN A 93 -5.96 -25.98 1.28
C GLN A 93 -6.09 -24.61 0.59
N PRO A 94 -4.97 -23.95 0.26
CA PRO A 94 -5.02 -22.63 -0.36
C PRO A 94 -5.61 -22.63 -1.76
N GLU A 95 -6.46 -21.65 -2.01
CA GLU A 95 -7.03 -21.30 -3.30
C GLU A 95 -6.91 -19.79 -3.54
N LEU A 96 -6.73 -19.38 -4.79
CA LEU A 96 -6.61 -17.98 -5.17
C LEU A 96 -7.86 -17.56 -5.96
N ILE A 97 -8.65 -16.67 -5.36
CA ILE A 97 -9.95 -16.25 -5.92
C ILE A 97 -9.85 -14.80 -6.40
N PRO A 98 -10.01 -14.52 -7.71
CA PRO A 98 -10.10 -13.16 -8.22
C PRO A 98 -11.32 -12.42 -7.65
N VAL A 99 -11.13 -11.17 -7.24
CA VAL A 99 -12.20 -10.34 -6.66
C VAL A 99 -12.71 -9.34 -7.68
N GLU A 100 -13.95 -9.56 -8.11
CA GLU A 100 -14.71 -8.65 -8.95
C GLU A 100 -15.56 -7.67 -8.11
N LYS A 101 -16.76 -7.31 -8.57
CA LYS A 101 -17.73 -6.52 -7.79
C LYS A 101 -18.59 -7.45 -6.92
N GLY A 102 -19.36 -6.89 -6.00
CA GLY A 102 -20.31 -7.65 -5.17
C GLY A 102 -19.69 -8.22 -3.89
N PRO A 103 -20.23 -9.35 -3.37
CA PRO A 103 -19.93 -9.81 -1.99
C PRO A 103 -18.45 -10.04 -1.69
N MET A 104 -17.68 -10.59 -2.63
CA MET A 104 -16.23 -10.77 -2.44
C MET A 104 -15.46 -9.44 -2.33
N ALA A 105 -15.95 -8.38 -2.98
CA ALA A 105 -15.37 -7.05 -2.87
C ALA A 105 -15.63 -6.43 -1.49
N ASP A 106 -16.81 -6.68 -0.93
CA ASP A 106 -17.17 -6.25 0.42
C ASP A 106 -16.35 -7.01 1.46
N LEU A 107 -16.21 -8.33 1.31
CA LEU A 107 -15.35 -9.14 2.18
C LEU A 107 -13.90 -8.67 2.11
N PHE A 108 -13.36 -8.42 0.91
CA PHE A 108 -12.02 -7.85 0.74
C PHE A 108 -11.87 -6.52 1.51
N ARG A 109 -12.87 -5.63 1.40
CA ARG A 109 -12.88 -4.33 2.08
C ARG A 109 -12.96 -4.49 3.60
N LEU A 110 -13.86 -5.34 4.09
CA LEU A 110 -14.03 -5.61 5.52
C LEU A 110 -12.74 -6.18 6.11
N ALA A 111 -12.18 -7.21 5.47
CA ALA A 111 -10.95 -7.83 5.89
C ALA A 111 -9.78 -6.84 5.92
N ARG A 112 -9.77 -5.83 5.04
CA ARG A 112 -8.74 -4.79 5.07
C ARG A 112 -8.76 -3.93 6.32
N TYR A 113 -9.91 -3.70 6.95
CA TYR A 113 -10.01 -2.94 8.20
C TYR A 113 -9.36 -3.66 9.40
N THR A 114 -9.14 -4.97 9.30
CA THR A 114 -8.40 -5.72 10.32
C THR A 114 -6.92 -5.34 10.41
N TRP A 115 -6.36 -4.67 9.39
CA TRP A 115 -4.95 -4.28 9.36
C TRP A 115 -4.70 -2.86 9.86
N GLN A 116 -3.46 -2.61 10.28
CA GLN A 116 -3.06 -1.35 10.93
C GLN A 116 -2.86 -0.18 9.95
N LEU A 117 -2.55 -0.45 8.67
CA LEU A 117 -2.32 0.62 7.70
C LEU A 117 -3.65 1.13 7.11
N PRO A 118 -3.89 2.45 7.07
CA PRO A 118 -5.09 3.05 6.51
C PRO A 118 -5.22 2.73 5.02
N TYR A 119 -6.45 2.72 4.53
CA TYR A 119 -6.74 2.46 3.12
C TYR A 119 -6.47 3.71 2.28
N SER A 120 -5.80 3.54 1.14
CA SER A 120 -5.75 4.59 0.12
C SER A 120 -6.59 4.18 -1.09
N LYS A 121 -7.55 5.03 -1.45
CA LYS A 121 -8.24 4.98 -2.75
C LYS A 121 -7.27 5.49 -3.83
N GLY A 122 -6.25 4.72 -4.17
CA GLY A 122 -5.41 5.05 -5.33
C GLY A 122 -6.17 4.88 -6.65
N TYR A 123 -5.65 5.44 -7.72
CA TYR A 123 -6.29 5.49 -9.04
C TYR A 123 -5.62 4.53 -10.04
N GLY A 124 -6.27 4.30 -11.19
CA GLY A 124 -5.76 3.47 -12.27
C GLY A 124 -6.09 1.96 -12.14
N ARG A 125 -5.26 1.11 -12.76
CA ARG A 125 -5.41 -0.36 -12.76
C ARG A 125 -5.58 -0.90 -11.34
N ARG A 126 -6.56 -1.79 -11.15
CA ARG A 126 -6.88 -2.48 -9.89
C ARG A 126 -7.08 -3.97 -10.10
N LEU A 127 -6.30 -4.78 -9.42
CA LEU A 127 -6.48 -6.23 -9.38
C LEU A 127 -6.52 -6.66 -7.92
N ARG A 128 -7.46 -7.53 -7.57
CA ARG A 128 -7.69 -7.96 -6.20
C ARG A 128 -7.92 -9.47 -6.18
N PHE A 129 -7.42 -10.13 -5.15
CA PHE A 129 -7.64 -11.54 -4.91
C PHE A 129 -7.86 -11.80 -3.42
N LEU A 130 -8.68 -12.79 -3.12
CA LEU A 130 -8.72 -13.46 -1.83
C LEU A 130 -7.83 -14.69 -1.90
N LEU A 131 -7.07 -14.93 -0.83
CA LEU A 131 -6.54 -16.26 -0.54
C LEU A 131 -7.57 -16.96 0.32
N TRP A 132 -8.04 -18.10 -0.15
CA TRP A 132 -9.10 -18.88 0.47
C TRP A 132 -8.57 -20.20 0.97
N ASP A 133 -9.02 -20.63 2.13
CA ASP A 133 -8.81 -21.97 2.62
C ASP A 133 -10.03 -22.80 2.25
N ARG A 134 -9.90 -23.57 1.17
CA ARG A 134 -11.00 -24.37 0.64
C ARG A 134 -11.49 -25.43 1.62
N TYR A 135 -10.62 -25.95 2.49
CA TYR A 135 -11.02 -27.00 3.43
C TYR A 135 -11.90 -26.45 4.56
N HIS A 136 -11.52 -25.29 5.13
CA HIS A 136 -12.26 -24.68 6.24
C HIS A 136 -13.35 -23.71 5.79
N ASP A 137 -13.39 -23.38 4.50
CA ASP A 137 -14.20 -22.31 3.91
C ASP A 137 -13.96 -20.95 4.58
N LYS A 138 -12.67 -20.55 4.66
CA LYS A 138 -12.24 -19.34 5.38
C LYS A 138 -11.32 -18.46 4.56
N LEU A 139 -11.40 -17.16 4.79
CA LEU A 139 -10.47 -16.18 4.27
C LEU A 139 -9.10 -16.32 4.94
N MET A 140 -8.06 -16.56 4.15
CA MET A 140 -6.67 -16.64 4.59
C MET A 140 -5.92 -15.32 4.46
N GLY A 141 -6.24 -14.52 3.44
CA GLY A 141 -5.45 -13.35 3.11
C GLY A 141 -5.92 -12.58 1.90
N LEU A 142 -5.25 -11.48 1.64
CA LEU A 142 -5.62 -10.51 0.64
C LEU A 142 -4.42 -10.17 -0.24
N ILE A 143 -4.69 -10.01 -1.54
CA ILE A 143 -3.75 -9.45 -2.51
C ILE A 143 -4.48 -8.31 -3.23
N GLY A 144 -3.94 -7.11 -3.13
CA GLY A 144 -4.42 -5.94 -3.84
C GLY A 144 -3.26 -5.31 -4.59
N LEU A 145 -3.40 -5.26 -5.92
CA LEU A 145 -2.47 -4.62 -6.83
C LEU A 145 -3.07 -3.35 -7.43
N GLN A 146 -2.23 -2.35 -7.60
CA GLN A 146 -2.57 -1.07 -8.21
C GLN A 146 -1.53 -0.63 -9.23
N SER A 147 -1.88 0.41 -10.00
CA SER A 147 -0.89 1.05 -10.88
C SER A 147 0.33 1.50 -10.06
N PRO A 148 1.54 1.26 -10.55
CA PRO A 148 2.75 1.54 -9.80
C PRO A 148 3.00 3.05 -9.72
N PRO A 149 3.68 3.53 -8.66
CA PRO A 149 4.20 4.88 -8.67
C PRO A 149 5.18 5.03 -9.84
N ILE A 150 4.90 5.99 -10.72
CA ILE A 150 5.81 6.33 -11.82
C ILE A 150 7.15 6.80 -11.23
N ASP A 151 7.10 7.64 -10.20
CA ASP A 151 8.29 8.17 -9.55
C ASP A 151 8.65 7.34 -8.31
N LEU A 152 9.61 6.43 -8.47
CA LEU A 152 10.18 5.62 -7.39
C LEU A 152 11.69 5.52 -7.59
N ALA A 153 12.40 6.54 -7.10
CA ALA A 153 13.83 6.74 -7.37
C ALA A 153 14.68 5.51 -7.05
N LEU A 154 14.39 4.80 -5.95
CA LEU A 154 15.15 3.61 -5.55
C LEU A 154 15.09 2.49 -6.61
N ARG A 155 13.90 2.22 -7.15
CA ARG A 155 13.71 1.26 -8.27
C ARG A 155 14.38 1.77 -9.54
N ASP A 156 14.13 3.03 -9.87
CA ASP A 156 14.58 3.63 -11.12
C ASP A 156 16.11 3.64 -11.23
N ASN A 157 16.79 3.97 -10.13
CA ASN A 157 18.25 3.97 -10.04
C ASN A 157 18.81 2.54 -10.03
N PHE A 158 18.19 1.63 -9.27
CA PHE A 158 18.65 0.24 -9.18
C PHE A 158 18.67 -0.45 -10.55
N TYR A 159 17.63 -0.25 -11.35
CA TYR A 159 17.52 -0.83 -12.69
C TYR A 159 18.05 0.06 -13.82
N GLN A 160 18.55 1.25 -13.50
CA GLN A 160 19.06 2.23 -14.46
C GLN A 160 18.04 2.52 -15.58
N ILE A 161 16.79 2.77 -15.17
CA ILE A 161 15.66 2.88 -16.11
C ILE A 161 15.83 4.12 -17.00
N PRO A 162 15.85 3.98 -18.34
CA PRO A 162 16.01 5.11 -19.25
C PRO A 162 14.86 6.12 -19.11
N ARG A 163 15.17 7.41 -18.93
CA ARG A 163 14.16 8.46 -18.72
C ARG A 163 13.12 8.52 -19.84
N ALA A 164 13.55 8.36 -21.09
CA ALA A 164 12.66 8.38 -22.26
C ALA A 164 11.66 7.22 -22.29
N GLN A 165 12.02 6.06 -21.72
CA GLN A 165 11.19 4.85 -21.74
C GLN A 165 10.49 4.57 -20.41
N LYS A 166 10.81 5.34 -19.36
CA LYS A 166 10.36 5.11 -17.98
C LYS A 166 8.86 4.83 -17.87
N VAL A 167 8.01 5.68 -18.45
CA VAL A 167 6.55 5.52 -18.34
C VAL A 167 6.09 4.19 -18.94
N VAL A 168 6.62 3.82 -20.12
CA VAL A 168 6.24 2.58 -20.83
C VAL A 168 6.70 1.33 -20.06
N LEU A 169 7.94 1.34 -19.56
CA LEU A 169 8.50 0.21 -18.82
C LEU A 169 7.81 0.04 -17.46
N ILE A 170 7.60 1.14 -16.73
CA ILE A 170 6.96 1.09 -15.42
C ILE A 170 5.48 0.72 -15.52
N ASN A 171 4.77 1.12 -16.58
CA ASN A 171 3.38 0.70 -16.80
C ASN A 171 3.23 -0.82 -17.01
N GLN A 172 4.30 -1.56 -17.24
CA GLN A 172 4.28 -3.03 -17.27
C GLN A 172 4.55 -3.67 -15.90
N THR A 173 4.63 -2.87 -14.84
CA THR A 173 4.68 -3.31 -13.45
C THR A 173 3.38 -2.95 -12.72
N MET A 174 3.19 -3.52 -11.54
CA MET A 174 2.13 -3.17 -10.59
C MET A 174 2.74 -2.93 -9.21
N ASP A 175 2.01 -2.26 -8.33
CA ASP A 175 2.39 -2.07 -6.93
C ASP A 175 1.36 -2.74 -6.02
N ALA A 176 1.82 -3.51 -5.04
CA ALA A 176 0.94 -4.17 -4.08
C ALA A 176 0.64 -3.23 -2.92
N PHE A 177 -0.59 -2.72 -2.90
CA PHE A 177 -1.11 -1.86 -1.82
C PHE A 177 -1.66 -2.68 -0.65
N VAL A 178 -1.91 -3.98 -0.87
CA VAL A 178 -2.37 -4.97 0.11
C VAL A 178 -1.70 -6.29 -0.24
N LEU A 179 -0.96 -6.86 0.70
CA LEU A 179 -0.29 -8.15 0.50
C LEU A 179 -0.04 -8.81 1.84
N GLY A 180 -0.82 -9.82 2.20
CA GLY A 180 -0.66 -10.48 3.49
C GLY A 180 -1.81 -11.41 3.87
N ALA A 181 -1.63 -12.09 5.00
CA ALA A 181 -2.66 -12.95 5.58
C ALA A 181 -3.46 -12.23 6.67
N VAL A 182 -4.71 -12.63 6.84
CA VAL A 182 -5.54 -12.25 7.98
C VAL A 182 -5.30 -13.23 9.15
N PRO A 183 -5.54 -12.84 10.40
CA PRO A 183 -5.54 -13.78 11.51
C PRO A 183 -6.61 -14.87 11.33
N PRO A 184 -6.38 -16.10 11.83
CA PRO A 184 -5.17 -16.58 12.49
C PRO A 184 -4.05 -17.04 11.52
N TYR A 185 -4.30 -17.02 10.20
CA TYR A 185 -3.37 -17.51 9.16
C TYR A 185 -2.01 -16.80 9.14
N ASN A 186 -1.96 -15.54 9.59
CA ASN A 186 -0.71 -14.81 9.75
C ASN A 186 0.23 -15.45 10.80
N GLY A 187 -0.31 -16.10 11.83
CA GLY A 187 0.44 -16.79 12.90
C GLY A 187 1.26 -17.97 12.40
N PHE A 188 0.87 -18.57 11.27
CA PHE A 188 1.62 -19.63 10.62
C PHE A 188 2.13 -19.26 9.22
N LEU A 189 2.59 -18.01 9.07
CA LEU A 189 3.25 -17.50 7.86
C LEU A 189 2.39 -17.57 6.59
N GLY A 190 1.05 -17.50 6.71
CA GLY A 190 0.16 -17.30 5.56
C GLY A 190 0.49 -16.02 4.77
N GLY A 191 1.16 -15.06 5.41
CA GLY A 191 1.66 -13.88 4.70
C GLY A 191 2.69 -14.22 3.61
N LYS A 192 3.52 -15.26 3.80
CA LYS A 192 4.46 -15.71 2.75
C LYS A 192 3.72 -16.37 1.58
N LEU A 193 2.64 -17.08 1.86
CA LEU A 193 1.75 -17.60 0.84
C LEU A 193 1.15 -16.48 -0.01
N ALA A 194 0.77 -15.34 0.61
CA ALA A 194 0.29 -14.19 -0.14
C ALA A 194 1.33 -13.61 -1.10
N VAL A 195 2.58 -13.51 -0.67
CA VAL A 195 3.70 -13.09 -1.52
C VAL A 195 3.93 -14.08 -2.66
N MET A 196 3.90 -15.38 -2.36
CA MET A 196 4.03 -16.44 -3.36
C MET A 196 2.90 -16.39 -4.38
N ALA A 197 1.66 -16.20 -3.93
CA ALA A 197 0.52 -16.00 -4.82
C ALA A 197 0.68 -14.78 -5.71
N ALA A 198 1.16 -13.65 -5.18
CA ALA A 198 1.46 -12.47 -5.99
C ALA A 198 2.51 -12.76 -7.08
N ALA A 199 3.50 -13.62 -6.80
CA ALA A 199 4.53 -14.04 -7.77
C ALA A 199 4.04 -15.04 -8.82
N SER A 200 2.84 -15.61 -8.66
CA SER A 200 2.34 -16.69 -9.51
C SER A 200 2.02 -16.25 -10.95
N ARG A 201 2.09 -17.21 -11.86
CA ARG A 201 1.58 -17.10 -13.24
C ARG A 201 0.09 -16.78 -13.24
N ASP A 202 -0.68 -17.30 -12.29
CA ASP A 202 -2.12 -17.08 -12.18
C ASP A 202 -2.47 -15.60 -12.02
N VAL A 203 -1.72 -14.87 -11.18
CA VAL A 203 -1.85 -13.41 -11.04
C VAL A 203 -1.47 -12.69 -12.32
N ARG A 204 -0.37 -13.10 -12.98
CA ARG A 204 0.05 -12.56 -14.27
C ARG A 204 -1.02 -12.73 -15.35
N LEU A 205 -1.58 -13.93 -15.49
CA LEU A 205 -2.61 -14.23 -16.48
C LEU A 205 -3.92 -13.50 -16.17
N ALA A 206 -4.29 -13.35 -14.89
CA ALA A 206 -5.43 -12.54 -14.49
C ALA A 206 -5.25 -11.05 -14.82
N TYR A 207 -4.03 -10.52 -14.63
CA TYR A 207 -3.67 -9.18 -15.06
C TYR A 207 -3.80 -9.05 -16.59
N GLU A 208 -3.21 -9.97 -17.34
CA GLU A 208 -3.21 -9.97 -18.80
C GLU A 208 -4.65 -10.00 -19.34
N ARG A 209 -5.47 -10.95 -18.88
CA ARG A 209 -6.89 -11.06 -19.27
C ARG A 209 -7.66 -9.77 -19.02
N LYS A 210 -7.43 -9.13 -17.86
CA LYS A 210 -8.14 -7.91 -17.48
C LYS A 210 -7.73 -6.69 -18.31
N TYR A 211 -6.46 -6.60 -18.71
CA TYR A 211 -5.91 -5.38 -19.33
C TYR A 211 -5.51 -5.51 -20.80
N ARG A 212 -5.68 -6.68 -21.43
CA ARG A 212 -5.31 -6.93 -22.84
C ARG A 212 -5.86 -5.91 -23.83
N LEU A 213 -7.04 -5.35 -23.55
CA LEU A 213 -7.72 -4.39 -24.43
C LEU A 213 -7.79 -2.97 -23.81
N THR A 214 -7.02 -2.71 -22.74
CA THR A 214 -7.09 -1.42 -22.04
C THR A 214 -6.20 -0.38 -22.72
N ARG A 215 -6.78 0.78 -23.03
CA ARG A 215 -6.07 1.98 -23.47
C ARG A 215 -5.69 2.85 -22.28
N SER A 216 -4.55 3.53 -22.35
CA SER A 216 -4.16 4.53 -21.36
C SER A 216 -5.14 5.70 -21.41
N GLU A 217 -5.62 6.15 -20.25
CA GLU A 217 -6.62 7.24 -20.21
C GLU A 217 -6.11 8.54 -20.82
N LEU A 218 -4.82 8.84 -20.61
CA LEU A 218 -4.22 10.12 -21.01
C LEU A 218 -3.75 10.15 -22.47
N ARG A 219 -3.22 9.04 -23.00
CA ARG A 219 -2.68 8.98 -24.37
C ARG A 219 -3.55 8.17 -25.33
N GLN A 220 -4.56 7.47 -24.83
CA GLN A 220 -5.43 6.57 -25.60
C GLN A 220 -4.66 5.46 -26.35
N GLU A 221 -3.42 5.18 -25.96
CA GLU A 221 -2.57 4.12 -26.50
C GLU A 221 -2.90 2.78 -25.84
N LEU A 222 -2.93 1.69 -26.63
CA LEU A 222 -2.99 0.33 -26.09
C LEU A 222 -1.70 0.05 -25.31
N LEU A 223 -1.83 -0.22 -24.02
CA LEU A 223 -0.69 -0.60 -23.20
C LEU A 223 -0.45 -2.10 -23.35
N PRO A 224 0.81 -2.56 -23.51
CA PRO A 224 1.11 -3.98 -23.44
C PRO A 224 0.61 -4.57 -22.12
N ALA A 225 -0.26 -5.57 -22.18
CA ALA A 225 -0.79 -6.25 -20.99
C ALA A 225 0.22 -7.26 -20.42
N ARG A 226 1.49 -6.85 -20.34
CA ARG A 226 2.60 -7.59 -19.76
C ARG A 226 2.76 -7.18 -18.30
N LEU A 227 2.74 -8.13 -17.38
CA LEU A 227 3.11 -7.91 -15.97
C LEU A 227 4.52 -8.48 -15.75
N VAL A 228 5.52 -7.61 -15.65
CA VAL A 228 6.93 -8.03 -15.52
C VAL A 228 7.43 -8.06 -14.08
N ALA A 229 6.84 -7.25 -13.20
CA ALA A 229 7.14 -7.25 -11.77
C ALA A 229 6.02 -6.62 -10.94
N ILE A 230 6.00 -6.97 -9.65
CA ILE A 230 5.20 -6.29 -8.63
C ILE A 230 6.13 -5.65 -7.60
N THR A 231 5.96 -4.37 -7.30
CA THR A 231 6.65 -3.70 -6.18
C THR A 231 5.78 -3.72 -4.92
N THR A 232 6.40 -3.65 -3.75
CA THR A 232 5.68 -3.37 -2.51
C THR A 232 6.59 -2.71 -1.50
N LEU A 233 6.05 -1.81 -0.68
CA LEU A 233 6.76 -1.21 0.44
C LEU A 233 6.41 -1.95 1.73
N SER A 234 7.41 -2.14 2.58
CA SER A 234 7.19 -2.60 3.94
C SER A 234 6.33 -1.63 4.74
N ALA A 235 5.45 -2.14 5.60
CA ALA A 235 4.58 -1.31 6.43
C ALA A 235 5.35 -0.49 7.49
N PHE A 236 6.31 -1.12 8.19
CA PHE A 236 6.99 -0.57 9.38
C PHE A 236 8.52 -0.80 9.32
N GLY A 237 9.22 -0.27 8.31
CA GLY A 237 10.64 -0.59 8.08
C GLY A 237 10.84 -2.07 7.71
N ARG A 238 11.99 -2.70 8.01
CA ARG A 238 12.29 -4.08 7.55
C ARG A 238 11.19 -5.07 7.96
N SER A 239 10.66 -5.79 6.96
CA SER A 239 9.56 -6.74 7.12
C SER A 239 10.02 -8.17 6.82
N SER A 240 9.86 -9.09 7.77
CA SER A 240 10.16 -10.52 7.57
C SER A 240 9.19 -11.20 6.59
N LEU A 241 8.05 -10.57 6.33
CA LEU A 241 7.00 -11.04 5.41
C LEU A 241 7.52 -11.24 3.99
N TYR A 242 8.29 -10.26 3.49
CA TYR A 242 8.80 -10.23 2.13
C TYR A 242 10.22 -10.80 2.03
N ASN A 243 10.85 -11.09 3.16
CA ASN A 243 12.21 -11.60 3.20
C ASN A 243 12.25 -13.13 3.11
N ARG A 244 13.22 -13.63 2.35
CA ARG A 244 13.52 -15.07 2.21
C ARG A 244 12.29 -15.89 1.80
N VAL A 245 11.56 -15.41 0.78
CA VAL A 245 10.46 -16.14 0.14
C VAL A 245 11.02 -16.83 -1.10
N SER A 246 10.97 -18.16 -1.13
CA SER A 246 11.58 -18.97 -2.20
C SER A 246 10.60 -20.00 -2.74
N ALA A 247 10.61 -20.26 -4.05
CA ALA A 247 9.90 -21.35 -4.71
C ALA A 247 10.65 -22.70 -4.64
N GLY A 248 11.50 -22.89 -3.62
CA GLY A 248 12.37 -24.06 -3.49
C GLY A 248 13.73 -23.87 -4.12
N LYS A 249 14.29 -24.98 -4.63
CA LYS A 249 15.62 -25.03 -5.24
C LYS A 249 15.53 -25.04 -6.75
N THR A 250 16.45 -24.35 -7.43
CA THR A 250 16.65 -24.48 -8.87
C THR A 250 17.33 -25.82 -9.17
N SER A 251 17.41 -26.19 -10.46
CA SER A 251 18.17 -27.37 -10.92
C SER A 251 19.65 -27.34 -10.52
N ARG A 252 20.19 -26.15 -10.22
CA ARG A 252 21.57 -25.94 -9.73
C ARG A 252 21.70 -25.97 -8.20
N GLY A 253 20.65 -26.37 -7.47
CA GLY A 253 20.64 -26.43 -6.00
C GLY A 253 20.57 -25.08 -5.27
N GLN A 254 20.46 -23.97 -6.02
CA GLN A 254 20.36 -22.61 -5.46
C GLN A 254 18.91 -22.30 -5.07
N ASN A 255 18.69 -21.40 -4.10
CA ASN A 255 17.31 -21.00 -3.78
C ASN A 255 16.72 -20.18 -4.93
N HIS A 256 15.54 -20.57 -5.41
CA HIS A 256 14.76 -19.76 -6.34
C HIS A 256 14.01 -18.69 -5.54
N TRP A 257 14.62 -17.52 -5.36
CA TRP A 257 14.02 -16.41 -4.62
C TRP A 257 12.91 -15.72 -5.43
N LEU A 258 11.78 -15.45 -4.77
CA LEU A 258 10.62 -14.77 -5.35
C LEU A 258 10.57 -13.28 -5.02
N THR A 259 11.39 -12.82 -4.08
CA THR A 259 11.41 -11.44 -3.59
C THR A 259 12.84 -10.94 -3.44
N PHE A 260 13.03 -9.67 -3.80
CA PHE A 260 14.32 -8.99 -3.69
C PHE A 260 14.12 -7.64 -3.02
N SER A 261 14.95 -7.32 -2.04
CA SER A 261 15.00 -5.98 -1.45
C SER A 261 15.82 -5.05 -2.34
N LEU A 262 15.29 -3.87 -2.63
CA LEU A 262 15.97 -2.81 -3.39
C LEU A 262 16.56 -1.73 -2.46
N GLY A 263 16.43 -1.90 -1.13
CA GLY A 263 16.89 -0.94 -0.13
C GLY A 263 15.76 -0.17 0.54
N GLN A 264 16.12 0.89 1.28
CA GLN A 264 15.18 1.70 2.06
C GLN A 264 14.87 3.03 1.39
N THR A 265 13.61 3.46 1.45
CA THR A 265 13.19 4.80 1.02
C THR A 265 13.67 5.85 2.02
N SER A 266 13.83 7.10 1.57
CA SER A 266 14.15 8.25 2.43
C SER A 266 12.99 8.77 3.28
N GLY A 267 11.80 8.15 3.23
CA GLY A 267 10.68 8.48 4.14
C GLY A 267 9.94 9.78 3.79
N TRP A 268 9.80 10.07 2.50
CA TRP A 268 8.94 11.17 2.02
C TRP A 268 7.50 10.71 1.86
N GLY A 269 6.55 11.50 2.32
CA GLY A 269 5.13 11.21 2.16
C GLY A 269 4.27 12.17 2.95
N THR A 270 2.98 12.21 2.65
CA THR A 270 2.04 13.20 3.21
C THR A 270 1.13 12.60 4.27
N TYR A 271 1.50 11.46 4.84
CA TYR A 271 0.67 10.69 5.76
C TYR A 271 0.54 11.34 7.13
N HIS A 272 1.55 12.08 7.58
CA HIS A 272 1.55 12.82 8.85
C HIS A 272 0.80 14.16 8.78
N CYS A 273 0.38 14.58 7.58
CA CYS A 273 -0.45 15.76 7.40
C CYS A 273 -1.93 15.37 7.50
N SER A 274 -2.60 15.82 8.57
CA SER A 274 -4.02 15.58 8.80
C SER A 274 -4.88 16.10 7.64
N ASP A 275 -6.08 15.53 7.47
CA ASP A 275 -6.98 16.00 6.42
C ASP A 275 -7.46 17.43 6.69
N THR A 276 -7.61 17.82 7.97
CA THR A 276 -7.95 19.18 8.40
C THR A 276 -6.86 20.17 8.00
N LEU A 277 -5.62 19.92 8.42
CA LEU A 277 -4.48 20.76 8.02
C LEU A 277 -4.35 20.81 6.51
N TYR A 278 -4.54 19.70 5.82
CA TYR A 278 -4.46 19.69 4.36
C TYR A 278 -5.52 20.57 3.69
N GLN A 279 -6.75 20.65 4.19
CA GLN A 279 -7.74 21.59 3.63
C GLN A 279 -7.31 23.04 3.86
N GLU A 280 -6.83 23.38 5.04
CA GLU A 280 -6.33 24.74 5.33
C GLU A 280 -5.15 25.11 4.44
N LEU A 281 -4.19 24.19 4.23
CA LEU A 281 -3.08 24.39 3.29
C LEU A 281 -3.56 24.55 1.86
N LYS A 282 -4.60 23.81 1.45
CA LYS A 282 -5.18 23.95 0.11
C LYS A 282 -5.82 25.33 -0.07
N ASP A 283 -6.59 25.79 0.90
CA ASP A 283 -7.28 27.07 0.83
C ASP A 283 -6.29 28.24 0.88
N PHE A 284 -5.24 28.11 1.69
CA PHE A 284 -4.10 29.03 1.70
C PHE A 284 -3.38 29.09 0.34
N VAL A 285 -3.04 27.94 -0.26
CA VAL A 285 -2.35 27.91 -1.57
C VAL A 285 -3.26 28.44 -2.69
N ARG A 286 -4.57 28.18 -2.65
CA ARG A 286 -5.54 28.70 -3.64
C ARG A 286 -5.58 30.22 -3.70
N ALA A 287 -5.33 30.91 -2.58
CA ALA A 287 -5.33 32.37 -2.54
C ALA A 287 -4.23 32.99 -3.41
N PHE A 288 -3.12 32.28 -3.65
CA PHE A 288 -1.97 32.78 -4.42
C PHE A 288 -1.65 31.97 -5.67
N HIS A 289 -2.25 30.78 -5.82
CA HIS A 289 -2.13 29.90 -6.99
C HIS A 289 -3.52 29.42 -7.47
N PRO A 290 -4.40 30.33 -7.91
CA PRO A 290 -5.75 29.98 -8.38
C PRO A 290 -5.74 29.03 -9.60
N GLU A 291 -4.66 29.01 -10.37
CA GLU A 291 -4.44 28.15 -11.52
C GLU A 291 -4.21 26.67 -11.16
N LEU A 292 -3.81 26.37 -9.91
CA LEU A 292 -3.66 25.00 -9.46
C LEU A 292 -5.05 24.35 -9.35
N ARG A 293 -5.39 23.51 -10.33
CA ARG A 293 -6.58 22.65 -10.26
C ARG A 293 -6.40 21.63 -9.14
N VAL A 294 -6.86 21.98 -7.93
CA VAL A 294 -6.84 21.13 -6.73
C VAL A 294 -8.09 20.23 -6.62
N THR A 295 -8.92 20.17 -7.67
CA THR A 295 -10.15 19.38 -7.75
C THR A 295 -10.08 18.37 -8.90
N GLY A 296 -10.67 17.18 -8.69
CA GLY A 296 -10.73 16.13 -9.71
C GLY A 296 -9.54 15.17 -9.76
N PHE A 297 -9.30 14.62 -10.95
CA PHE A 297 -8.21 13.71 -11.26
C PHE A 297 -6.86 14.37 -10.92
N GLY A 298 -6.08 13.77 -10.04
CA GLY A 298 -4.82 14.36 -9.55
C GLY A 298 -4.76 14.61 -8.05
N THR A 299 -5.88 14.55 -7.31
CA THR A 299 -5.93 14.62 -5.82
C THR A 299 -5.22 13.48 -5.08
N GLY A 300 -4.33 12.75 -5.76
CA GLY A 300 -3.44 11.77 -5.17
C GLY A 300 -2.27 12.40 -4.39
N PRO A 301 -1.40 11.54 -3.81
CA PRO A 301 -0.28 11.98 -2.98
C PRO A 301 0.64 13.02 -3.64
N LYS A 302 0.70 13.06 -4.98
CA LYS A 302 1.49 14.04 -5.73
C LYS A 302 0.96 15.47 -5.57
N ILE A 303 -0.34 15.71 -5.78
CA ILE A 303 -0.91 17.06 -5.57
C ILE A 303 -0.87 17.42 -4.09
N LYS A 304 -1.18 16.48 -3.18
CA LYS A 304 -1.05 16.73 -1.74
C LYS A 304 0.38 17.18 -1.37
N ARG A 305 1.40 16.51 -1.93
CA ARG A 305 2.80 16.90 -1.75
C ARG A 305 3.08 18.29 -2.35
N THR A 306 2.63 18.55 -3.57
CA THR A 306 2.81 19.86 -4.22
C THR A 306 2.21 20.99 -3.39
N VAL A 307 0.97 20.84 -2.91
CA VAL A 307 0.30 21.83 -2.04
C VAL A 307 1.09 22.05 -0.76
N ILE A 308 1.50 20.98 -0.07
CA ILE A 308 2.31 21.10 1.15
C ILE A 308 3.63 21.83 0.85
N THR A 309 4.34 21.45 -0.22
CA THR A 309 5.62 22.10 -0.59
C THR A 309 5.45 23.58 -0.91
N LEU A 310 4.39 23.95 -1.62
CA LEU A 310 4.10 25.36 -1.95
C LEU A 310 3.75 26.16 -0.70
N ALA A 311 2.90 25.61 0.18
CA ALA A 311 2.53 26.26 1.44
C ALA A 311 3.75 26.47 2.35
N LEU A 312 4.59 25.44 2.52
CA LEU A 312 5.82 25.55 3.31
C LEU A 312 6.73 26.65 2.77
N ARG A 313 6.93 26.71 1.45
CA ARG A 313 7.77 27.74 0.82
C ARG A 313 7.19 29.15 1.05
N ALA A 314 5.89 29.33 0.84
CA ALA A 314 5.23 30.62 1.03
C ALA A 314 5.27 31.12 2.49
N LEU A 315 5.28 30.19 3.45
CA LEU A 315 5.38 30.49 4.89
C LEU A 315 6.82 30.53 5.41
N GLY A 316 7.83 30.47 4.53
CA GLY A 316 9.25 30.47 4.94
C GLY A 316 9.67 29.26 5.76
N LEU A 317 8.93 28.16 5.69
CA LEU A 317 9.18 26.92 6.43
C LEU A 317 10.06 25.95 5.61
N PRO A 318 10.92 25.15 6.28
CA PRO A 318 11.79 24.22 5.59
C PRO A 318 10.99 23.08 4.93
N SER A 319 11.32 22.78 3.67
CA SER A 319 10.67 21.70 2.91
C SER A 319 10.84 20.32 3.53
N SER A 320 11.83 20.15 4.41
CA SER A 320 12.04 18.94 5.19
C SER A 320 10.80 18.56 5.99
N LEU A 321 9.99 19.50 6.51
CA LEU A 321 8.74 19.19 7.23
C LEU A 321 7.75 18.28 6.47
N ALA A 322 7.86 18.16 5.14
CA ALA A 322 7.10 17.21 4.33
C ALA A 322 7.66 15.76 4.35
N GLN A 323 8.81 15.52 4.97
CA GLN A 323 9.46 14.23 5.14
C GLN A 323 9.01 13.64 6.48
N HIS A 324 8.40 12.46 6.45
CA HIS A 324 7.97 11.78 7.67
C HIS A 324 9.09 10.93 8.30
N GLY A 325 10.31 10.93 7.75
CA GLY A 325 11.49 10.31 8.37
C GLY A 325 11.44 8.78 8.55
N ILE A 326 10.42 8.09 8.02
CA ILE A 326 10.24 6.66 8.24
C ILE A 326 10.70 5.88 7.00
N PRO A 327 11.88 5.22 7.06
CA PRO A 327 12.35 4.40 5.96
C PRO A 327 11.48 3.15 5.82
N ARG A 328 10.94 2.94 4.62
CA ARG A 328 10.28 1.69 4.22
C ARG A 328 11.18 0.95 3.26
N GLU A 329 11.36 -0.34 3.50
CA GLU A 329 12.11 -1.20 2.58
C GLU A 329 11.24 -1.49 1.35
N LEU A 330 11.81 -1.27 0.17
CA LEU A 330 11.19 -1.56 -1.11
C LEU A 330 11.53 -2.97 -1.53
N PHE A 331 10.51 -3.77 -1.79
CA PHE A 331 10.65 -5.10 -2.35
C PHE A 331 10.12 -5.14 -3.78
N ILE A 332 10.72 -6.03 -4.57
CA ILE A 332 10.25 -6.37 -5.90
C ILE A 332 10.06 -7.88 -6.03
N ILE A 333 8.96 -8.26 -6.68
CA ILE A 333 8.55 -9.62 -7.02
C ILE A 333 8.66 -9.73 -8.54
N PRO A 334 9.75 -10.30 -9.09
CA PRO A 334 9.92 -10.43 -10.52
C PRO A 334 9.02 -11.55 -11.08
N HIS A 335 8.28 -11.25 -12.14
CA HIS A 335 7.63 -12.27 -12.96
C HIS A 335 8.54 -12.78 -14.09
N ILE A 336 9.64 -12.07 -14.37
CA ILE A 336 10.59 -12.39 -15.44
C ILE A 336 12.01 -12.52 -14.88
N SER A 337 12.79 -13.44 -15.46
CA SER A 337 14.18 -13.70 -15.08
C SER A 337 15.14 -12.62 -15.58
N ASN A 338 14.83 -11.98 -16.70
CA ASN A 338 15.62 -10.92 -17.33
C ASN A 338 15.19 -9.49 -16.89
N LEU A 339 14.62 -9.33 -15.70
CA LEU A 339 14.02 -8.06 -15.25
C LEU A 339 14.98 -6.87 -15.31
N GLY A 340 16.24 -7.08 -14.95
CA GLY A 340 17.25 -6.02 -14.95
C GLY A 340 17.55 -5.48 -16.34
N ASP A 341 17.68 -6.37 -17.33
CA ASP A 341 17.88 -5.98 -18.73
C ASP A 341 16.62 -5.40 -19.35
N PHE A 342 15.45 -5.92 -18.98
CA PHE A 342 14.17 -5.42 -19.44
C PHE A 342 13.92 -3.98 -18.97
N LEU A 343 13.99 -3.73 -17.65
CA LEU A 343 13.77 -2.39 -17.09
C LEU A 343 14.91 -1.41 -17.43
N GLY A 344 16.11 -1.91 -17.69
CA GLY A 344 17.23 -1.10 -18.20
C GLY A 344 17.13 -0.79 -19.71
N GLY A 345 16.12 -1.29 -20.42
CA GLY A 345 15.94 -1.06 -21.86
C GLY A 345 16.91 -1.83 -22.76
N ARG A 346 17.64 -2.82 -22.23
CA ARG A 346 18.58 -3.67 -22.99
C ARG A 346 17.91 -4.87 -23.65
N ARG A 347 16.73 -5.26 -23.17
CA ARG A 347 15.88 -6.30 -23.78
C ARG A 347 14.43 -5.83 -23.81
N THR A 348 13.71 -6.17 -24.87
CA THR A 348 12.30 -5.80 -25.06
C THR A 348 11.32 -6.93 -24.77
N GLU A 349 11.79 -8.18 -24.78
CA GLU A 349 10.95 -9.36 -24.59
C GLU A 349 11.10 -9.96 -23.19
N PRO A 350 9.99 -10.18 -22.44
CA PRO A 350 10.01 -10.75 -21.11
C PRO A 350 10.26 -12.27 -21.12
N ALA A 351 11.19 -12.75 -20.30
CA ALA A 351 11.43 -14.18 -20.07
C ALA A 351 10.76 -14.64 -18.76
N TYR A 352 9.50 -15.09 -18.84
CA TYR A 352 8.67 -15.40 -17.68
C TYR A 352 9.13 -16.62 -16.87
N ASN A 353 8.97 -16.55 -15.54
CA ASN A 353 9.31 -17.62 -14.61
C ASN A 353 8.24 -18.74 -14.53
N ASP A 354 7.00 -18.44 -14.93
CA ASP A 354 5.86 -19.36 -15.12
C ASP A 354 5.52 -20.37 -14.01
N LEU A 355 5.78 -20.01 -12.76
CA LEU A 355 5.39 -20.78 -11.58
C LEU A 355 3.88 -20.70 -11.32
N SER A 356 3.18 -21.84 -11.23
CA SER A 356 1.75 -21.86 -10.89
C SER A 356 1.51 -21.56 -9.41
N PHE A 357 0.36 -20.98 -9.07
CA PHE A 357 -0.04 -20.80 -7.68
C PHE A 357 -0.18 -22.14 -6.95
N ALA A 358 -0.67 -23.19 -7.62
CA ALA A 358 -0.81 -24.52 -7.04
C ALA A 358 0.54 -25.08 -6.55
N ASP A 359 1.59 -25.01 -7.37
CA ASP A 359 2.93 -25.46 -6.99
C ASP A 359 3.52 -24.63 -5.85
N LEU A 360 3.31 -23.32 -5.91
CA LEU A 360 3.76 -22.39 -4.87
C LEU A 360 3.04 -22.61 -3.53
N ALA A 361 1.74 -22.89 -3.56
CA ALA A 361 0.93 -23.21 -2.39
C ALA A 361 1.34 -24.55 -1.77
N ALA A 362 1.59 -25.58 -2.60
CA ALA A 362 2.11 -26.87 -2.15
C ALA A 362 3.50 -26.71 -1.50
N HIS A 363 4.39 -25.94 -2.15
CA HIS A 363 5.70 -25.63 -1.58
C HIS A 363 5.57 -24.87 -0.25
N TRP A 364 4.68 -23.88 -0.16
CA TRP A 364 4.44 -23.15 1.08
C TRP A 364 3.97 -24.07 2.20
N ARG A 365 3.01 -24.96 1.90
CA ARG A 365 2.47 -25.92 2.86
C ARG A 365 3.57 -26.85 3.40
N ASN A 366 4.38 -27.42 2.51
CA ASN A 366 5.47 -28.32 2.91
C ASN A 366 6.59 -27.58 3.65
N ARG A 367 6.96 -26.37 3.23
CA ARG A 367 8.10 -25.64 3.79
C ARG A 367 7.78 -24.86 5.06
N TYR A 368 6.68 -24.11 5.05
CA TYR A 368 6.37 -23.11 6.06
C TYR A 368 5.31 -23.56 7.05
N LEU A 369 4.34 -24.38 6.62
CA LEU A 369 3.24 -24.84 7.46
C LEU A 369 3.61 -26.12 8.21
N LEU A 370 3.88 -27.19 7.46
CA LEU A 370 4.23 -28.51 8.00
C LEU A 370 5.72 -28.60 8.31
N GLY A 371 6.60 -28.22 7.39
CA GLY A 371 8.03 -28.51 7.52
C GLY A 371 8.34 -29.97 7.19
N LEU A 372 9.64 -30.29 7.14
CA LEU A 372 10.17 -31.62 6.79
C LEU A 372 10.67 -32.40 8.03
N GLY A 373 10.46 -31.86 9.24
CA GLY A 373 10.86 -32.51 10.49
C GLY A 373 9.72 -33.35 11.08
N SER A 374 10.00 -34.06 12.17
CA SER A 374 9.01 -34.89 12.89
C SER A 374 7.86 -34.07 13.49
N THR A 375 8.14 -32.83 13.91
CA THR A 375 7.12 -31.92 14.46
C THR A 375 6.71 -30.87 13.43
N PRO A 376 5.40 -30.75 13.11
CA PRO A 376 4.91 -29.71 12.24
C PRO A 376 5.31 -28.29 12.69
N ARG A 377 5.79 -27.46 11.76
CA ARG A 377 6.28 -26.10 12.04
C ARG A 377 5.23 -25.17 12.65
N TYR A 378 3.95 -25.40 12.39
CA TYR A 378 2.88 -24.60 12.99
C TYR A 378 2.74 -24.85 14.50
N LEU A 379 3.10 -26.04 15.00
CA LEU A 379 3.12 -26.34 16.44
C LEU A 379 4.28 -25.63 17.16
N ALA A 380 5.40 -25.45 16.46
CA ALA A 380 6.55 -24.71 16.99
C ALA A 380 6.37 -23.18 16.94
N ARG A 381 5.21 -22.68 16.51
CA ARG A 381 4.88 -21.25 16.49
C ARG A 381 3.94 -20.92 17.62
N SER A 382 3.98 -19.66 18.06
CA SER A 382 3.23 -19.22 19.24
C SER A 382 1.77 -19.64 19.18
N GLU A 383 1.25 -20.20 20.27
CA GLU A 383 -0.16 -20.57 20.44
C GLU A 383 -1.13 -19.37 20.33
N HIS A 384 -0.66 -18.14 20.20
CA HIS A 384 -1.52 -16.97 19.96
C HIS A 384 -2.50 -17.15 18.78
N TRP A 385 -2.20 -17.99 17.79
CA TRP A 385 -3.13 -18.25 16.69
C TRP A 385 -4.30 -19.15 17.11
N THR A 386 -4.15 -20.03 18.11
CA THR A 386 -5.22 -20.93 18.60
C THR A 386 -6.27 -20.17 19.41
N HIS A 387 -5.86 -19.11 20.08
CA HIS A 387 -6.71 -18.26 20.92
C HIS A 387 -7.48 -17.18 20.14
N TRP A 388 -7.18 -17.00 18.85
CA TRP A 388 -7.84 -15.99 18.04
C TRP A 388 -9.32 -16.30 17.84
N ASP A 389 -10.19 -15.33 18.12
CA ASP A 389 -11.65 -15.49 18.00
C ASP A 389 -12.37 -14.31 17.31
N HIS A 390 -13.70 -14.32 17.36
CA HIS A 390 -14.52 -13.26 16.78
C HIS A 390 -14.54 -11.97 17.62
N ASP A 391 -14.19 -12.01 18.91
CA ASP A 391 -14.08 -10.83 19.76
C ASP A 391 -12.77 -10.09 19.47
N ASP A 392 -11.68 -10.81 19.21
CA ASP A 392 -10.46 -10.26 18.61
C ASP A 392 -10.75 -9.56 17.27
N LEU A 393 -11.52 -10.22 16.41
CA LEU A 393 -11.92 -9.66 15.12
C LEU A 393 -12.73 -8.36 15.31
N ARG A 394 -13.70 -8.34 16.24
CA ARG A 394 -14.50 -7.15 16.56
C ARG A 394 -13.64 -6.01 17.07
N ARG A 395 -12.69 -6.28 17.97
CA ARG A 395 -11.72 -5.29 18.45
C ARG A 395 -10.91 -4.71 17.30
N CYS A 396 -10.44 -5.56 16.38
CA CYS A 396 -9.76 -5.07 15.19
C CYS A 396 -10.64 -4.18 14.32
N LEU A 397 -11.94 -4.45 14.24
CA LEU A 397 -12.89 -3.66 13.44
C LEU A 397 -13.45 -2.43 14.15
N GLY A 398 -13.06 -2.16 15.40
CA GLY A 398 -13.62 -1.05 16.18
C GLY A 398 -15.10 -1.25 16.55
N LEU A 399 -15.51 -2.51 16.73
CA LEU A 399 -16.89 -2.92 17.07
C LEU A 399 -17.04 -3.39 18.53
N SER A 400 -15.98 -3.21 19.32
CA SER A 400 -15.94 -3.49 20.76
C SER A 400 -16.55 -2.35 21.56
#